data_AF-A0A962BX05-F1
#
_entry.id   AF-A0A962BX05-F1
#
_cell.length_a   1.000
_cell.length_b   1.000
_cell.length_c   1.000
_cell.angle_alpha   90.00
_cell.angle_beta   90.00
_cell.angle_gamma   90.00
#
_symmetry.space_group_name_H-M   'P 1'
#
loop_
_entity.id
_entity.type
_entity.pdbx_description
1 polymer ?
#
loop_
_entity_poly.entity_id
_entity_poly.type
_entity_poly.pdbx_seq_one_letter_code
_entity_poly.pdbx_strand_id
1 'polypeptide(L)' 'GRYWGAEVDVPGLHFELCYYRGIDYCIAHGLRRFEPGAQGEHKIARGFEPVPTRSFHHLYDPNMQRAVRDWLDDEA' A
#
# COMPACT_ATOMS: atom_id res chain seq x y z
N GLY A 1 13.80 4.20 5.78
CA GLY A 1 13.01 4.75 6.92
C GLY A 1 11.98 5.74 6.41
N ARG A 2 10.94 6.10 7.19
CA ARG A 2 9.81 6.93 6.74
C ARG A 2 10.19 8.30 6.13
N TYR A 3 11.37 8.81 6.48
CA TYR A 3 11.93 10.08 6.01
C TYR A 3 13.21 9.89 5.19
N TRP A 4 13.41 8.71 4.60
CA TRP A 4 14.59 8.46 3.77
C TRP A 4 14.60 9.42 2.57
N GLY A 5 15.70 10.15 2.40
CA GLY A 5 15.85 11.20 1.38
C GLY A 5 15.41 12.60 1.83
N ALA A 6 14.94 12.79 3.06
CA ALA A 6 14.64 14.13 3.56
C ALA A 6 15.92 14.88 3.94
N GLU A 7 16.08 16.11 3.42
CA GLU A 7 17.21 17.00 3.75
C GLU A 7 16.97 17.79 5.03
N VAL A 8 15.70 17.97 5.41
CA VAL A 8 15.27 18.69 6.61
C VAL A 8 14.24 17.86 7.37
N ASP A 9 14.24 18.01 8.69
CA ASP A 9 13.19 17.44 9.54
C ASP A 9 11.97 18.35 9.54
N VAL A 10 10.85 17.83 9.04
CA VAL A 10 9.58 18.55 8.95
C VAL A 10 8.52 17.72 9.67
N PRO A 11 7.91 18.26 10.74
CA PRO A 11 6.87 17.55 11.48
C PRO A 11 5.74 17.11 10.55
N GLY A 12 5.42 15.81 10.57
CA GLY A 12 4.30 15.26 9.81
C GLY A 12 4.54 15.05 8.31
N LEU A 13 5.75 15.29 7.78
CA LEU A 13 6.07 15.17 6.34
C LEU A 13 5.67 13.81 5.75
N HIS A 14 5.78 12.73 6.52
CA HIS A 14 5.33 11.40 6.10
C HIS A 14 3.83 11.37 5.74
N PHE A 15 2.97 12.00 6.54
CA PHE A 15 1.52 12.00 6.30
C PHE A 15 1.17 12.86 5.09
N GLU A 16 1.82 14.02 4.98
CA GLU A 16 1.64 14.93 3.85
C GLU A 16 1.94 14.22 2.53
N LEU A 17 3.13 13.62 2.42
CA LEU A 17 3.57 13.00 1.17
C LEU A 17 2.88 11.67 0.88
N CYS A 18 2.61 10.84 1.90
CA CYS A 18 2.08 9.50 1.69
C CYS A 18 0.55 9.44 1.65
N TYR A 19 -0.18 10.46 2.15
CA TYR A 19 -1.65 10.45 2.15
C TYR A 19 -2.24 11.73 1.57
N TYR A 20 -1.98 12.89 2.17
CA TYR A 20 -2.75 14.10 1.87
C TYR A 20 -2.55 14.58 0.45
N ARG A 21 -1.30 14.68 -0.03
CA ARG A 21 -1.00 15.08 -1.43
C ARG A 21 -1.63 14.13 -2.45
N GLY A 22 -1.66 12.84 -2.16
CA GLY A 22 -2.25 11.84 -3.05
C GLY A 22 -3.78 11.92 -3.09
N ILE A 23 -4.41 12.11 -1.92
CA ILE A 23 -5.86 12.32 -1.80
C ILE A 23 -6.27 13.61 -2.54
N ASP A 24 -5.57 14.72 -2.30
CA ASP A 24 -5.83 16.00 -2.98
C ASP A 24 -5.72 15.85 -4.49
N TYR A 25 -4.69 15.15 -4.97
CA TYR A 25 -4.53 14.84 -6.39
C TYR A 25 -5.73 14.08 -6.95
N CYS A 26 -6.19 13.03 -6.24
CA CYS A 26 -7.36 12.26 -6.65
C CYS A 26 -8.62 13.13 -6.72
N ILE A 27 -8.85 13.99 -5.72
CA ILE A 27 -10.00 14.91 -5.70
C ILE A 27 -9.94 15.87 -6.89
N ALA A 28 -8.79 16.52 -7.10
CA ALA A 28 -8.61 17.49 -8.18
C ALA A 28 -8.79 16.90 -9.59
N HIS A 29 -8.48 15.61 -9.76
CA HIS A 29 -8.58 14.91 -11.07
C HIS A 29 -9.81 14.01 -11.18
N GLY A 30 -10.73 14.03 -10.21
CA GLY A 30 -11.92 13.18 -10.21
C GLY A 30 -11.61 11.67 -10.14
N LEU A 31 -10.45 11.29 -9.61
CA LEU A 31 -10.12 9.88 -9.36
C LEU A 31 -10.90 9.39 -8.15
N ARG A 32 -11.55 8.25 -8.29
CA ARG A 32 -12.47 7.72 -7.28
C ARG A 32 -11.80 6.88 -6.19
N ARG A 33 -10.52 6.55 -6.33
CA ARG A 33 -9.81 5.62 -5.46
C ARG A 33 -8.38 6.07 -5.22
N PHE A 34 -7.97 6.08 -3.97
CA PHE A 34 -6.60 6.29 -3.51
C PHE A 34 -6.18 5.10 -2.64
N GLU A 35 -5.01 4.54 -2.92
CA GLU A 35 -4.47 3.39 -2.20
C GLU A 35 -3.30 3.82 -1.31
N PRO A 36 -3.39 3.71 0.03
CA PRO A 36 -2.36 4.17 0.97
C PRO A 36 -1.16 3.20 1.06
N GLY A 37 -1.01 2.29 0.10
CA GLY A 37 -0.07 1.17 0.09
C GLY A 37 -0.44 0.01 1.04
N ALA A 38 0.40 -1.03 1.08
CA ALA A 38 0.22 -2.18 1.97
C ALA A 38 0.75 -1.86 3.39
N GLN A 39 -0.04 -2.11 4.44
CA GLN A 39 0.37 -2.22 5.87
C GLN A 39 -0.86 -2.27 6.82
N GLY A 40 -0.62 -2.57 8.10
CA GLY A 40 -1.63 -2.99 9.08
C GLY A 40 -2.62 -1.94 9.61
N GLU A 41 -3.31 -2.34 10.68
CA GLU A 41 -4.57 -1.78 11.20
C GLU A 41 -4.56 -0.28 11.53
N HIS A 42 -3.40 0.30 11.79
CA HIS A 42 -3.26 1.75 12.08
C HIS A 42 -3.77 2.64 10.94
N LYS A 43 -3.98 2.10 9.73
CA LYS A 43 -4.58 2.80 8.59
C LYS A 43 -6.09 2.99 8.72
N ILE A 44 -6.77 2.15 9.49
CA ILE A 44 -8.22 2.29 9.75
C ILE A 44 -8.50 3.63 10.41
N ALA A 45 -7.73 3.98 11.45
CA ALA A 45 -7.83 5.27 12.14
C ALA A 45 -7.50 6.50 11.25
N ARG A 46 -6.94 6.26 10.05
CA ARG A 46 -6.61 7.30 9.06
C ARG A 46 -7.65 7.38 7.93
N GLY A 47 -8.77 6.66 8.06
CA GLY A 47 -9.85 6.64 7.06
C GLY A 47 -9.65 5.63 5.94
N PHE A 48 -8.72 4.68 6.07
CA PHE A 48 -8.49 3.64 5.07
C PHE A 48 -9.00 2.29 5.58
N GLU A 49 -10.24 2.00 5.20
CA GLU A 49 -10.86 0.70 5.49
C GLU A 49 -10.31 -0.39 4.58
N PRO A 50 -10.13 -1.62 5.10
CA PRO A 50 -9.70 -2.75 4.29
C PRO A 50 -10.79 -3.11 3.28
N VAL A 51 -10.40 -3.24 2.02
CA VAL A 51 -11.27 -3.72 0.94
C VAL A 51 -10.64 -4.92 0.25
N PRO A 52 -11.42 -5.96 -0.12
CA PRO A 52 -10.93 -7.06 -0.92
C PRO A 52 -10.25 -6.54 -2.18
N THR A 53 -8.97 -6.86 -2.34
CA THR A 53 -8.14 -6.36 -3.41
C THR A 53 -7.39 -7.52 -4.05
N ARG A 54 -7.24 -7.47 -5.37
CA ARG A 54 -6.47 -8.44 -6.13
C ARG A 54 -5.10 -7.85 -6.44
N SER A 55 -4.07 -8.67 -6.32
CA SER A 55 -2.70 -8.29 -6.66
C SER A 55 -2.10 -9.36 -7.57
N PHE A 56 -1.16 -8.96 -8.42
CA PHE A 56 -0.48 -9.86 -9.34
C PHE A 56 1.00 -9.88 -8.99
N HIS A 57 1.52 -11.07 -8.75
CA HIS A 57 2.91 -11.27 -8.35
C HIS A 57 3.57 -12.22 -9.32
N HIS A 58 4.69 -11.79 -9.91
CA HIS A 58 5.53 -12.68 -10.70
C HIS A 58 6.70 -13.14 -9.84
N LEU A 59 6.77 -14.45 -9.59
CA LEU A 59 7.82 -15.06 -8.79
C LEU A 59 8.84 -15.67 -9.77
N TYR A 60 10.07 -15.17 -9.78
CA TYR A 60 11.10 -15.68 -10.70
C TYR A 60 11.66 -17.04 -10.27
N ASP A 61 11.77 -17.26 -8.96
CA ASP A 61 12.31 -18.50 -8.42
C ASP A 61 11.28 -19.65 -8.54
N PRO A 62 11.61 -20.76 -9.23
CA PRO A 62 10.67 -21.87 -9.41
C PRO A 62 10.28 -22.58 -8.11
N ASN A 63 11.13 -22.58 -7.08
CA ASN A 63 10.80 -23.14 -5.76
C ASN A 63 9.80 -22.24 -5.04
N MET A 64 9.98 -20.92 -5.08
CA MET A 64 9.03 -19.97 -4.51
C MET A 64 7.67 -20.06 -5.21
N GLN A 65 7.67 -20.18 -6.54
CA GLN A 65 6.44 -20.43 -7.29
C GLN A 65 5.72 -21.71 -6.84
N ARG A 66 6.45 -22.81 -6.61
CA ARG A 66 5.87 -24.06 -6.10
C ARG A 66 5.27 -23.86 -4.71
N ALA A 67 6.06 -23.33 -3.76
CA ALA A 67 5.61 -23.10 -2.40
C ALA A 67 4.33 -22.25 -2.31
N VAL A 68 4.23 -21.20 -3.13
CA VAL A 68 3.02 -20.36 -3.17
C VAL A 68 1.84 -21.10 -3.80
N ARG A 69 2.05 -21.89 -4.87
CA ARG A 69 0.98 -22.69 -5.48
C ARG A 69 0.45 -23.75 -4.52
N ASP A 70 1.33 -24.51 -3.88
CA ASP A 70 0.95 -25.57 -2.94
C ASP A 70 0.10 -25.00 -1.79
N TRP A 71 0.48 -23.82 -1.27
CA TRP A 71 -0.32 -23.14 -0.24
C TRP A 71 -1.69 -22.65 -0.73
N LEU A 72 -1.77 -22.14 -1.97
CA LEU A 72 -3.03 -21.68 -2.55
C LEU A 72 -4.00 -22.84 -2.79
N ASP A 73 -3.49 -24.03 -3.14
CA ASP A 73 -4.30 -25.23 -3.28
C ASP A 73 -4.87 -25.71 -1.93
N ASP A 74 -4.13 -25.50 -0.83
CA ASP A 74 -4.58 -25.81 0.54
C ASP A 74 -5.60 -24.78 1.12
N GLU A 75 -5.67 -23.56 0.59
CA GLU A 75 -6.61 -22.50 1.03
C GLU A 75 -8.02 -22.68 0.44
N ALA A 76 -8.16 -23.47 -0.63
CA ALA A 76 -9.40 -23.66 -1.41
C ALA A 76 -10.42 -24.60 -0.74
#